data_AF-A0A0K2TQ85-F1
#
_entry.id   AF-A0A0K2TQ85-F1
#
_cell.length_a   1.000
_cell.length_b   1.000
_cell.length_c   1.000
_cell.angle_alpha   90.00
_cell.angle_beta   90.00
_cell.angle_gamma   90.00
#
_symmetry.space_group_name_H-M   'P 1'
#
loop_
_entity.id
_entity.type
_entity.pdbx_description
1 polymer ?
#
loop_
_entity_poly.entity_id
_entity_poly.type
_entity_poly.pdbx_seq_one_letter_code
_entity_poly.pdbx_strand_id
1 'polypeptide(L)' 'MGGVDLLDNMIANYAISLRRKEWYWCLYNWFLNVQMVQALRLYRKSGGILNLNERQKISLLDFTRACTES' A
#
# COMPACT_ATOMS: atom_id res chain seq x y z
N MET A 1 -19.50 -4.66 -6.76
CA MET A 1 -18.61 -4.32 -7.89
C MET A 1 -17.50 -3.33 -7.54
N GLY A 2 -17.50 -2.58 -6.43
CA GLY A 2 -16.45 -1.56 -6.17
C GLY A 2 -15.17 -2.01 -5.45
N GLY A 3 -15.00 -3.31 -5.13
CA GLY A 3 -13.84 -3.77 -4.36
C GLY A 3 -12.52 -3.74 -5.14
N VAL A 4 -12.57 -4.12 -6.42
CA VAL A 4 -11.41 -4.10 -7.33
C VAL A 4 -11.10 -2.67 -7.77
N ASP A 5 -12.12 -1.87 -8.09
CA ASP A 5 -11.94 -0.45 -8.47
C ASP A 5 -11.32 0.37 -7.34
N LEU A 6 -11.69 0.08 -6.09
CA LEU A 6 -11.09 0.75 -4.93
C LEU A 6 -9.62 0.37 -4.76
N LEU A 7 -9.27 -0.90 -4.97
CA LEU A 7 -7.88 -1.36 -4.93
C LEU A 7 -7.06 -0.68 -6.03
N ASP A 8 -7.58 -0.63 -7.25
CA ASP A 8 -6.89 -0.02 -8.39
C ASP A 8 -6.68 1.49 -8.18
N ASN A 9 -7.68 2.19 -7.64
CA ASN A 9 -7.56 3.61 -7.29
C ASN A 9 -6.53 3.84 -6.17
N MET A 10 -6.47 2.95 -5.16
CA MET A 10 -5.42 3.00 -4.15
C MET A 10 -4.04 2.76 -4.75
N ILE A 11 -3.89 1.76 -5.62
CA ILE A 11 -2.61 1.49 -6.30
C ILE A 11 -2.18 2.70 -7.13
N ALA A 12 -3.09 3.31 -7.90
CA ALA A 12 -2.79 4.48 -8.72
C ALA A 12 -2.28 5.68 -7.91
N ASN A 13 -2.79 5.89 -6.70
CA ASN A 13 -2.38 7.01 -5.84
C ASN A 13 -1.02 6.79 -5.14
N TYR A 14 -0.58 5.54 -4.98
CA TYR A 14 0.59 5.20 -4.15
C TYR A 14 1.59 4.30 -4.88
N ALA A 15 1.46 4.19 -6.21
CA ALA A 15 2.32 3.37 -7.04
C ALA A 15 3.77 3.82 -6.95
N ILE A 16 4.65 2.93 -6.48
CA ILE A 16 6.08 3.08 -6.67
C ILE A 16 6.35 2.80 -8.15
N SER A 17 6.58 3.83 -8.95
CA SER A 17 6.80 3.69 -10.38
C SER A 17 8.26 3.36 -10.68
N LEU A 18 8.64 2.09 -10.55
CA LEU A 18 9.95 1.63 -10.98
C LEU A 18 9.92 1.27 -12.48
N ARG A 19 10.47 2.13 -13.33
CA ARG A 19 10.55 1.89 -14.77
C ARG A 19 11.79 1.05 -15.11
N ARG A 20 11.59 -0.24 -15.42
CA ARG A 20 12.60 -1.17 -15.94
C ARG A 20 12.24 -1.58 -17.38
N LYS A 21 13.22 -2.02 -18.16
CA LYS A 21 13.05 -2.39 -19.58
C LYS A 21 12.41 -3.77 -19.77
N GLU A 22 12.46 -4.63 -18.76
CA GLU A 22 12.02 -6.02 -18.87
C GLU A 22 10.53 -6.11 -18.54
N TRP A 23 9.76 -6.78 -19.39
CA TRP A 23 8.29 -6.80 -19.33
C TRP A 23 7.74 -7.37 -18.02
N TYR A 24 8.46 -8.31 -17.40
CA TYR A 24 8.06 -8.95 -16.15
C TYR A 24 8.15 -8.00 -14.95
N TRP A 25 8.94 -6.93 -15.02
CA TRP A 25 9.01 -5.92 -13.95
C TRP A 25 7.70 -5.19 -13.77
N CYS A 26 6.90 -5.01 -14.82
CA CYS A 26 5.58 -4.41 -14.70
C CYS A 26 4.68 -5.25 -13.79
N LEU A 27 4.71 -6.58 -13.94
CA LEU A 27 3.95 -7.51 -13.10
C LEU A 27 4.47 -7.50 -11.66
N TYR A 28 5.79 -7.62 -11.48
CA TYR A 28 6.39 -7.60 -10.15
C TYR A 28 6.07 -6.31 -9.39
N ASN A 29 6.19 -5.16 -10.06
CA ASN A 29 5.88 -3.87 -9.46
C ASN A 29 4.40 -3.77 -9.09
N TRP A 30 3.50 -4.24 -9.95
CA TRP A 30 2.07 -4.28 -9.62
C TRP A 30 1.81 -5.13 -8.36
N PHE A 31 2.40 -6.32 -8.26
CA PHE A 31 2.27 -7.17 -7.07
C PHE A 31 2.80 -6.51 -5.80
N LEU A 32 3.93 -5.80 -5.88
CA LEU A 32 4.51 -5.09 -4.74
C LEU A 32 3.57 -3.98 -4.24
N ASN A 33 2.97 -3.22 -5.17
CA ASN A 33 2.00 -2.18 -4.83
C ASN A 33 0.72 -2.76 -4.20
N VAL A 34 0.23 -3.89 -4.71
CA VAL A 34 -0.92 -4.60 -4.10
C VAL A 34 -0.59 -5.03 -2.66
N GLN A 35 0.58 -5.64 -2.45
CA GLN A 35 0.99 -6.10 -1.11
C GLN A 35 1.07 -4.94 -0.11
N MET A 36 1.62 -3.79 -0.51
CA MET A 36 1.71 -2.60 0.33
C MET A 36 0.33 -2.06 0.75
N VAL A 37 -0.62 -1.94 -0.20
CA VAL A 37 -1.99 -1.49 0.10
C VAL A 37 -2.67 -2.46 1.08
N GLN A 38 -2.49 -3.75 0.87
CA GLN A 38 -3.06 -4.79 1.72
C GLN A 38 -2.41 -4.82 3.11
N ALA A 39 -1.09 -4.62 3.21
CA ALA A 39 -0.36 -4.52 4.47
C ALA A 39 -0.83 -3.31 5.30
N LEU A 40 -1.02 -2.14 4.68
CA LEU A 40 -1.58 -1.00 5.40
C LEU A 40 -3.02 -1.27 5.86
N ARG A 41 -3.84 -1.90 5.00
CA ARG A 41 -5.23 -2.20 5.37
C ARG A 41 -5.28 -3.17 6.56
N LEU A 42 -4.35 -4.13 6.60
CA LEU A 42 -4.15 -5.00 7.77
C LEU A 42 -3.67 -4.20 8.98
N TYR A 43 -2.70 -3.31 8.83
CA TYR A 43 -2.21 -2.43 9.90
C TYR A 43 -3.33 -1.59 10.50
N ARG A 44 -4.18 -0.97 9.67
CA ARG A 44 -5.34 -0.20 10.12
C ARG A 44 -6.37 -1.07 10.85
N LYS A 45 -6.61 -2.29 10.35
CA LYS A 45 -7.52 -3.25 11.00
C LYS A 45 -6.96 -3.72 12.35
N SER A 46 -5.66 -4.00 12.41
CA SER A 46 -4.95 -4.39 13.63
C SER A 46 -4.88 -3.24 14.64
N GLY A 47 -4.65 -2.00 14.20
CA GLY A 47 -4.69 -0.82 15.06
C GLY A 47 -6.07 -0.54 15.67
N GLY A 48 -7.14 -0.89 14.95
CA GLY A 48 -8.50 -0.89 15.50
C GLY A 48 -8.73 -1.99 16.55
N ILE A 49 -8.08 -3.15 16.41
CA ILE A 49 -8.11 -4.24 17.41
C ILE A 49 -7.26 -3.87 18.65
N LEU A 50 -6.19 -3.10 18.46
CA LEU A 50 -5.27 -2.66 19.51
C LEU A 50 -5.68 -1.33 20.21
N ASN A 51 -6.85 -0.76 19.89
CA ASN A 51 -7.31 0.56 20.40
C ASN A 51 -6.26 1.68 20.23
N LEU A 52 -5.52 1.69 19.12
CA LEU A 52 -4.61 2.80 18.82
C LEU A 52 -5.44 4.07 18.54
N ASN A 53 -5.09 5.16 19.23
CA ASN A 53 -5.74 6.47 19.05
C ASN A 53 -5.76 6.87 17.56
N GLU A 54 -6.85 7.50 17.09
CA GLU A 54 -6.98 8.01 15.71
C GLU A 54 -5.78 8.88 15.27
N ARG A 55 -5.10 9.54 16.22
CA ARG A 55 -3.88 10.34 16.02
C ARG A 55 -2.62 9.54 15.67
N GLN A 56 -2.58 8.23 15.92
CA GLN A 56 -1.45 7.35 15.59
C GLN A 56 -1.66 6.57 14.28
N LYS A 57 -2.77 6.82 13.56
CA LYS A 57 -2.97 6.23 12.24
C LYS A 57 -2.00 6.86 11.26
N ILE A 58 -0.93 6.12 10.97
CA ILE A 58 0.09 6.49 9.99
C ILE A 58 -0.58 6.67 8.61
N SER A 59 -0.28 7.78 7.94
CA SER A 59 -0.73 8.03 6.57
C SER A 59 -0.12 6.97 5.64
N LEU A 60 -0.82 6.62 4.55
CA LEU A 60 -0.32 5.61 3.62
C LEU A 60 1.04 6.00 3.03
N LEU A 61 1.28 7.30 2.86
CA LEU A 61 2.55 7.85 2.40
C LEU A 61 3.68 7.77 3.44
N ASP A 62 3.36 7.87 4.73
CA ASP A 62 4.35 7.69 5.79
C ASP A 62 4.65 6.22 6.03
N PHE A 63 3.68 5.34 5.80
CA PHE A 63 3.87 3.90 5.86
C PHE A 63 4.81 3.40 4.75
N THR A 64 4.62 3.89 3.51
CA THR A 64 5.53 3.54 2.41
C THR A 64 6.93 4.08 2.64
N ARG A 65 7.08 5.29 3.19
CA ARG A 65 8.39 5.85 3.60
C ARG A 65 9.04 4.98 4.68
N ALA A 66 8.32 4.63 5.74
CA ALA A 66 8.82 3.77 6.80
C ALA A 66 9.32 2.42 6.26
N CYS A 67 8.58 1.79 5.33
CA CYS A 67 9.01 0.55 4.69
C CYS A 67 10.21 0.71 3.74
N THR A 68 10.49 1.93 3.26
CA THR A 68 11.63 2.20 2.38
C THR A 68 12.89 2.57 3.17
N GLU A 69 12.72 3.17 4.35
CA GLU A 69 13.81 3.59 5.26
C GLU A 69 14.25 2.48 6.24
N SER A 70 13.68 1.28 6.15
CA SER A 70 13.99 0.11 7.00
C SER A 70 15.21 -0.68 6.53
#